data_AF-A0A1A8QKH4-F1
#
_entry.id   AF-A0A1A8QKH4-F1
#
_cell.length_a   1.000
_cell.length_b   1.000
_cell.length_c   1.000
_cell.angle_alpha   90.00
_cell.angle_beta   90.00
_cell.angle_gamma   90.00
#
_symmetry.space_group_name_H-M   'P 1'
#
loop_
_entity.id
_entity.type
_entity.pdbx_description
1 polymer ?
#
loop_
_entity_poly.entity_id
_entity_poly.type
_entity_poly.pdbx_seq_one_letter_code
_entity_poly.pdbx_strand_id
1 'polypeptide(L)'
;MSSVPDGKKLVRSPSGLRMVPENGAFNSPFSLVEPQWVPDKECPRCMQCDTKFDFIRRKHHCRRCGRCFCDKCCSKKVALPRMCFVDPVRQCAECSLVSQKEVEFYDKQLKVLLGGGSFVVTLGTSEKSETMTCRLSNNHRYLFLDGETHFEVELSRISSMQILTDGMSPGDSDIHTYTSLLDSHCISEGGTSRASGMLLHYKPMGSQDVQQLRLEVADDKKVASLWLAAMHKAAKLLHEARDQ
;
A
#
# COMPACT_ATOMS: atom_id res chain seq x y z
N MET A 1 15.88 19.50 12.41
CA MET A 1 14.49 19.12 12.06
C MET A 1 13.84 20.33 11.41
N SER A 2 13.63 20.33 10.10
CA SER A 2 12.98 21.46 9.42
C SER A 2 11.48 21.40 9.71
N SER A 3 11.00 22.40 10.44
CA SER A 3 9.60 22.63 10.82
C SER A 3 8.78 23.17 9.64
N VAL A 4 8.81 22.48 8.49
CA VAL A 4 7.85 22.79 7.43
C VAL A 4 6.52 22.20 7.89
N PRO A 5 5.47 23.01 8.14
CA PRO A 5 4.17 22.47 8.46
C PRO A 5 3.73 21.55 7.31
N ASP A 6 3.19 20.38 7.66
CA ASP A 6 2.66 19.38 6.74
C ASP A 6 1.32 19.89 6.16
N GLY A 7 1.42 21.00 5.42
CA GLY A 7 0.29 21.68 4.82
C GLY A 7 -0.35 20.79 3.77
N LYS A 8 -1.68 20.70 3.81
CA LYS A 8 -2.48 20.06 2.76
C LYS A 8 -3.23 21.13 1.99
N LYS A 9 -3.24 21.01 0.67
CA LYS A 9 -4.00 21.88 -0.21
C LYS A 9 -5.10 21.12 -0.93
N LEU A 10 -6.20 21.81 -1.17
CA LEU A 10 -7.28 21.32 -2.02
C LEU A 10 -6.98 21.66 -3.48
N VAL A 11 -6.99 20.64 -4.33
CA VAL A 11 -6.77 20.76 -5.78
C VAL A 11 -8.02 20.24 -6.48
N ARG A 12 -8.54 21.02 -7.43
CA ARG A 12 -9.62 20.59 -8.32
C ARG A 12 -9.03 19.99 -9.59
N SER A 13 -9.46 18.78 -9.94
CA SER A 13 -9.16 18.14 -11.21
C SER A 13 -10.45 17.79 -11.97
N PRO A 14 -10.39 17.39 -13.25
CA PRO A 14 -11.56 16.89 -13.99
C PRO A 14 -12.24 15.70 -13.30
N SER A 15 -11.49 14.94 -12.50
CA SER A 15 -11.98 13.78 -11.76
C SER A 15 -12.69 14.11 -10.45
N GLY A 16 -12.41 15.27 -9.85
CA GLY A 16 -13.02 15.70 -8.59
C GLY A 16 -12.10 16.57 -7.73
N LEU A 17 -12.46 16.74 -6.47
CA LEU A 17 -11.67 17.46 -5.47
C LEU A 17 -10.69 16.50 -4.79
N ARG A 18 -9.42 16.93 -4.70
CA ARG A 18 -8.33 16.15 -4.09
C ARG A 18 -7.65 16.95 -2.99
N MET A 19 -7.26 16.28 -1.91
CA MET A 19 -6.51 16.87 -0.80
C MET A 19 -5.07 16.34 -0.81
N VAL A 20 -4.15 17.11 -1.37
CA VAL A 20 -2.75 16.69 -1.57
C VAL A 20 -1.80 17.46 -0.67
N PRO A 21 -0.64 16.91 -0.31
CA PRO A 21 0.42 17.68 0.36
C PRO A 21 0.82 18.90 -0.48
N GLU A 22 1.13 20.01 0.19
CA GLU A 22 1.60 21.22 -0.48
C GLU A 22 2.96 21.01 -1.14
N ASN A 23 3.85 20.33 -0.43
CA ASN A 23 5.17 19.93 -0.89
C ASN A 23 5.17 18.42 -1.20
N GLY A 24 5.52 18.08 -2.45
CA GLY A 24 5.52 16.69 -2.94
C GLY A 24 6.48 15.76 -2.21
N ALA A 25 7.49 16.29 -1.50
CA ALA A 25 8.35 15.51 -0.62
C ALA A 25 7.59 14.84 0.53
N PHE A 26 6.37 15.30 0.87
CA PHE A 26 5.52 14.70 1.90
C PHE A 26 4.45 13.76 1.34
N ASN A 27 4.52 13.42 0.04
CA ASN A 27 3.62 12.41 -0.51
C ASN A 27 3.84 11.06 0.16
N SER A 28 2.74 10.45 0.58
CA SER A 28 2.73 9.06 1.05
C SER A 28 3.20 8.15 -0.09
N PRO A 29 4.09 7.18 0.17
CA PRO A 29 4.57 6.23 -0.84
C PRO A 29 3.48 5.25 -1.30
N PHE A 30 2.33 5.19 -0.63
CA PHE A 30 1.15 4.45 -1.10
C PHE A 30 0.33 5.20 -2.16
N SER A 31 0.60 6.50 -2.34
CA SER A 31 -0.21 7.35 -3.22
C SER A 31 0.01 7.00 -4.69
N LEU A 32 -1.05 7.11 -5.48
CA LEU A 32 -1.08 6.89 -6.93
C LEU A 32 -1.30 8.21 -7.65
N VAL A 33 -0.80 8.29 -8.88
CA VAL A 33 -1.04 9.43 -9.76
C VAL A 33 -2.45 9.32 -10.37
N GLU A 34 -3.10 10.46 -10.55
CA GLU A 34 -4.40 10.49 -11.25
C GLU A 34 -4.19 10.18 -12.74
N PRO A 35 -4.94 9.22 -13.32
CA PRO A 35 -4.78 8.85 -14.72
C PRO A 35 -5.29 9.96 -15.64
N GLN A 36 -4.67 10.06 -16.81
CA GLN A 36 -5.22 10.84 -17.91
C GLN A 36 -6.50 10.18 -18.42
N TRP A 37 -7.51 10.99 -18.69
CA TRP A 37 -8.74 10.50 -19.30
C TRP A 37 -8.52 10.26 -20.78
N VAL A 38 -8.99 9.13 -21.28
CA VAL A 38 -9.00 8.90 -22.73
C VAL A 38 -9.87 9.97 -23.38
N PRO A 39 -9.37 10.72 -24.37
CA PRO A 39 -10.14 11.78 -25.01
C PRO A 39 -11.46 11.26 -25.59
N ASP A 40 -12.52 12.05 -25.47
CA ASP A 40 -13.84 11.64 -25.96
C ASP A 40 -13.84 11.25 -27.44
N LYS A 41 -13.03 11.93 -28.26
CA LYS A 41 -12.93 11.65 -29.70
C LYS A 41 -12.40 10.24 -29.99
N GLU A 42 -11.57 9.70 -29.10
CA GLU A 42 -10.97 8.36 -29.19
C GLU A 42 -11.86 7.27 -28.57
N CYS A 43 -13.01 7.64 -28.02
CA CYS A 43 -13.94 6.73 -27.35
C CYS A 43 -15.29 6.69 -28.08
N PRO A 44 -15.41 6.06 -29.26
CA PRO A 44 -16.71 5.94 -29.95
C PRO A 44 -17.64 4.89 -29.31
N ARG A 45 -17.08 3.97 -28.50
CA ARG A 45 -17.77 2.84 -27.88
C ARG A 45 -17.33 2.66 -26.43
N CYS A 46 -18.20 2.06 -25.62
CA CYS A 46 -17.87 1.70 -24.24
C CYS A 46 -16.70 0.71 -24.20
N MET A 47 -15.66 1.02 -23.42
CA MET A 47 -14.45 0.19 -23.30
C MET A 47 -14.64 -1.11 -22.48
N GLN A 48 -15.89 -1.48 -22.17
CA GLN A 48 -16.21 -2.75 -21.50
C GLN A 48 -17.23 -3.57 -22.31
N CYS A 49 -18.35 -2.98 -22.72
CA CYS A 49 -19.43 -3.70 -23.41
C CYS A 49 -19.55 -3.38 -24.91
N ASP A 50 -18.60 -2.62 -25.46
CA ASP A 50 -18.52 -2.20 -26.88
C ASP A 50 -19.75 -1.47 -27.45
N THR A 51 -20.70 -1.10 -26.59
CA THR A 51 -21.90 -0.39 -27.02
C THR A 51 -21.52 1.01 -27.51
N LYS A 52 -21.96 1.37 -28.72
CA LYS A 52 -21.73 2.68 -29.34
C LYS A 52 -22.33 3.81 -28.50
N PHE A 53 -21.60 4.92 -28.36
CA PHE A 53 -22.14 6.13 -27.76
C PHE A 53 -22.99 6.90 -28.77
N ASP A 54 -24.05 7.54 -28.27
CA ASP A 54 -25.00 8.32 -29.05
C ASP A 54 -25.56 9.45 -28.17
N PHE A 55 -26.53 10.21 -28.65
CA PHE A 55 -27.10 11.35 -27.91
C PHE A 55 -27.78 10.95 -26.59
N ILE A 56 -28.23 9.70 -26.46
CA ILE A 56 -28.89 9.17 -25.25
C ILE A 56 -27.86 8.51 -24.35
N ARG A 57 -26.90 7.78 -24.93
CA ARG A 57 -25.83 7.07 -24.22
C ARG A 57 -24.59 7.93 -24.13
N ARG A 58 -24.49 8.67 -23.03
CA ARG A 58 -23.35 9.54 -22.71
C ARG A 58 -22.10 8.75 -22.29
N LYS A 59 -20.95 9.41 -22.44
CA LYS A 59 -19.63 8.92 -22.05
C LYS A 59 -19.34 9.20 -20.58
N HIS A 60 -18.69 8.26 -19.90
CA HIS A 60 -18.31 8.39 -18.50
C HIS A 60 -16.90 7.82 -18.26
N HIS A 61 -16.01 8.63 -17.71
CA HIS A 61 -14.66 8.18 -17.37
C HIS A 61 -14.59 7.57 -15.98
N CYS A 62 -13.87 6.46 -15.85
CA CYS A 62 -13.50 5.92 -14.55
C CYS A 62 -12.37 6.78 -13.96
N ARG A 63 -12.55 7.27 -12.73
CA ARG A 63 -11.56 8.14 -12.08
C ARG A 63 -10.29 7.41 -11.62
N ARG A 64 -10.29 6.07 -11.61
CA ARG A 64 -9.13 5.24 -11.25
C ARG A 64 -8.27 4.84 -12.46
N CYS A 65 -8.87 4.57 -13.62
CA CYS A 65 -8.12 4.12 -14.81
C CYS A 65 -8.20 5.04 -16.03
N GLY A 66 -9.01 6.11 -15.99
CA GLY A 66 -9.13 7.08 -17.09
C GLY A 66 -9.88 6.59 -18.34
N ARG A 67 -10.24 5.30 -18.43
CA ARG A 67 -11.00 4.72 -19.55
C ARG A 67 -12.45 5.22 -19.60
N CYS A 68 -13.06 5.15 -20.78
CA CYS A 68 -14.41 5.64 -21.07
C CYS A 68 -15.46 4.52 -21.17
N PHE A 69 -16.59 4.70 -20.49
CA PHE A 69 -17.64 3.70 -20.32
C PHE A 69 -19.04 4.31 -20.48
N CYS A 70 -20.05 3.46 -20.68
CA CYS A 70 -21.44 3.84 -20.49
C CYS A 70 -21.81 3.83 -18.99
N ASP A 71 -22.96 4.43 -18.63
CA ASP A 71 -23.37 4.54 -17.23
C ASP A 71 -23.47 3.16 -16.55
N LYS A 72 -24.04 2.15 -17.22
CA LYS A 72 -24.16 0.77 -16.70
C LYS A 72 -22.82 0.15 -16.32
N CYS A 73 -21.78 0.37 -17.12
CA CYS A 73 -20.44 -0.18 -16.90
C CYS A 73 -19.62 0.62 -15.86
N CYS A 74 -20.06 1.83 -15.51
CA CYS A 74 -19.31 2.77 -14.68
C CYS A 74 -20.24 3.57 -13.77
N SER A 75 -21.13 2.91 -13.03
CA SER A 75 -22.18 3.54 -12.21
C SER A 75 -21.79 3.74 -10.75
N LYS A 76 -20.81 2.98 -10.24
CA LYS A 76 -20.46 2.97 -8.83
C LYS A 76 -19.63 4.20 -8.46
N LYS A 77 -19.88 4.77 -7.28
CA LYS A 77 -18.99 5.73 -6.63
C LYS A 77 -18.29 5.06 -5.45
N VAL A 78 -16.96 5.07 -5.44
CA VAL A 78 -16.14 4.43 -4.40
C VAL A 78 -15.05 5.40 -3.97
N ALA A 79 -14.73 5.41 -2.67
CA ALA A 79 -13.60 6.17 -2.15
C ALA A 79 -12.30 5.73 -2.83
N LEU A 80 -11.40 6.68 -3.06
CA LEU A 80 -10.12 6.42 -3.73
C LEU A 80 -8.98 7.14 -2.98
N PRO A 81 -8.64 6.70 -1.75
CA PRO A 81 -7.72 7.40 -0.86
C PRO A 81 -6.30 7.52 -1.43
N ARG A 82 -5.86 6.51 -2.20
CA ARG A 82 -4.53 6.50 -2.83
C ARG A 82 -4.33 7.63 -3.83
N MET A 83 -5.39 8.15 -4.47
CA MET A 83 -5.30 9.33 -5.34
C MET A 83 -5.74 10.61 -4.62
N CYS A 84 -5.91 10.56 -3.32
CA CYS A 84 -6.26 11.69 -2.45
C CYS A 84 -7.61 12.35 -2.77
N PHE A 85 -8.56 11.64 -3.38
CA PHE A 85 -9.91 12.19 -3.58
C PHE A 85 -10.64 12.34 -2.25
N VAL A 86 -11.28 13.50 -2.05
CA VAL A 86 -12.02 13.82 -0.83
C VAL A 86 -13.31 13.02 -0.76
N ASP A 87 -14.06 12.99 -1.86
CA ASP A 87 -15.35 12.30 -1.96
C ASP A 87 -15.26 11.01 -2.79
N PRO A 88 -16.17 10.04 -2.60
CA PRO A 88 -16.29 8.89 -3.48
C PRO A 88 -16.47 9.28 -4.96
N VAL A 89 -15.63 8.73 -5.83
CA VAL A 89 -15.58 9.06 -7.26
C VAL A 89 -16.10 7.92 -8.12
N ARG A 90 -16.60 8.26 -9.31
CA ARG A 90 -17.16 7.29 -10.27
C ARG A 90 -16.09 6.32 -10.78
N GLN A 91 -16.37 5.02 -10.76
CA GLN A 91 -15.46 3.98 -11.23
C GLN A 91 -16.15 2.92 -12.09
N CYS A 92 -15.39 2.29 -12.99
CA CYS A 92 -15.84 1.11 -13.71
C CYS A 92 -15.98 -0.09 -12.76
N ALA A 93 -16.68 -1.14 -13.22
CA ALA A 93 -16.94 -2.33 -12.41
C ALA A 93 -15.64 -2.95 -11.84
N GLU A 94 -14.61 -3.10 -12.67
CA GLU A 94 -13.32 -3.68 -12.28
C GLU A 94 -12.58 -2.82 -11.23
N CYS A 95 -12.40 -1.52 -11.52
CA CYS A 95 -11.72 -0.61 -10.59
C CYS A 95 -12.44 -0.48 -9.25
N SER A 96 -13.79 -0.55 -9.26
CA SER A 96 -14.57 -0.46 -8.04
C SER A 96 -14.27 -1.59 -7.06
N LEU A 97 -14.01 -2.82 -7.55
CA LEU A 97 -13.67 -3.96 -6.70
C LEU A 97 -12.29 -3.80 -6.08
N VAL A 98 -11.32 -3.29 -6.86
CA VAL A 98 -9.96 -3.03 -6.36
C VAL A 98 -9.99 -1.94 -5.29
N SER A 99 -10.65 -0.81 -5.57
CA SER A 99 -10.75 0.30 -4.62
C SER A 99 -11.45 -0.09 -3.32
N GLN A 100 -12.47 -0.97 -3.38
CA GLN A 100 -13.13 -1.47 -2.16
C GLN A 100 -12.18 -2.25 -1.25
N LYS A 101 -11.32 -3.10 -1.82
CA LYS A 101 -10.27 -3.81 -1.07
C LYS A 101 -9.23 -2.85 -0.50
N GLU A 102 -8.84 -1.83 -1.26
CA GLU A 102 -7.95 -0.78 -0.78
C GLU A 102 -8.57 0.03 0.37
N VAL A 103 -9.87 0.38 0.30
CA VAL A 103 -10.58 1.09 1.38
C VAL A 103 -10.54 0.29 2.68
N GLU A 104 -10.71 -1.03 2.64
CA GLU A 104 -10.58 -1.86 3.85
C GLU A 104 -9.19 -1.76 4.49
N PHE A 105 -8.12 -1.64 3.68
CA PHE A 105 -6.77 -1.39 4.20
C PHE A 105 -6.71 -0.05 4.94
N TYR A 106 -7.20 1.04 4.35
CA TYR A 106 -7.18 2.36 4.97
C TYR A 106 -8.06 2.46 6.23
N ASP A 107 -9.21 1.78 6.25
CA ASP A 107 -10.16 1.85 7.36
C ASP A 107 -9.72 1.06 8.60
N LYS A 108 -9.09 -0.10 8.37
CA LYS A 108 -8.74 -1.07 9.43
C LYS A 108 -7.24 -1.22 9.60
N GLN A 109 -6.53 -1.63 8.55
CA GLN A 109 -5.14 -2.08 8.63
C GLN A 109 -4.17 -0.92 8.89
N LEU A 110 -4.44 0.25 8.31
CA LEU A 110 -3.61 1.42 8.51
C LEU A 110 -3.57 1.85 9.99
N LYS A 111 -4.70 1.77 10.70
CA LYS A 111 -4.76 2.06 12.14
C LYS A 111 -3.91 1.09 12.95
N VAL A 112 -3.87 -0.19 12.56
CA VAL A 112 -2.99 -1.19 13.18
C VAL A 112 -1.52 -0.82 12.97
N LEU A 113 -1.15 -0.44 11.75
CA LEU A 113 0.23 -0.05 11.42
C LEU A 113 0.70 1.18 12.20
N LEU A 114 -0.16 2.19 12.33
CA LEU A 114 0.10 3.42 13.09
C LEU A 114 0.14 3.17 14.62
N GLY A 115 -0.70 2.25 15.11
CA GLY A 115 -0.73 1.86 16.53
C GLY A 115 0.53 1.12 16.98
N GLY A 116 1.17 0.39 16.05
CA GLY A 116 2.42 -0.31 16.29
C GLY A 116 2.26 -1.72 16.86
N GLY A 117 3.36 -2.46 16.86
CA GLY A 117 3.47 -3.78 17.48
C GLY A 117 4.85 -3.96 18.12
N SER A 118 4.94 -4.84 19.12
CA SER A 118 6.21 -5.15 19.79
C SER A 118 6.89 -6.35 19.11
N PHE A 119 8.16 -6.17 18.75
CA PHE A 119 8.96 -7.16 18.04
C PHE A 119 10.36 -7.24 18.62
N VAL A 120 10.96 -8.42 18.59
CA VAL A 120 12.40 -8.59 18.75
C VAL A 120 13.05 -8.26 17.41
N VAL A 121 13.90 -7.24 17.41
CA VAL A 121 14.50 -6.66 16.21
C VAL A 121 15.97 -7.02 16.14
N THR A 122 16.40 -7.51 14.97
CA THR A 122 17.81 -7.75 14.65
C THR A 122 18.20 -6.94 13.42
N LEU A 123 19.21 -6.08 13.55
CA LEU A 123 19.71 -5.19 12.50
C LEU A 123 21.00 -5.74 11.89
N GLY A 124 21.03 -5.88 10.57
CA GLY A 124 22.17 -6.41 9.81
C GLY A 124 22.52 -7.84 10.18
N THR A 125 23.82 -8.13 10.29
CA THR A 125 24.37 -9.42 10.77
C THR A 125 24.76 -9.38 12.24
N SER A 126 24.26 -8.40 12.99
CA SER A 126 24.56 -8.27 14.42
C SER A 126 23.93 -9.42 15.20
N GLU A 127 24.66 -9.98 16.17
CA GLU A 127 24.09 -10.93 17.14
C GLU A 127 23.25 -10.24 18.21
N LYS A 128 23.24 -8.90 18.23
CA LYS A 128 22.42 -8.14 19.18
C LYS A 128 21.00 -8.01 18.65
N SER A 129 20.07 -8.55 19.42
CA SER A 129 18.62 -8.36 19.25
C SER A 129 18.06 -7.49 20.36
N GLU A 130 17.10 -6.64 20.03
CA GLU A 130 16.47 -5.72 20.98
C GLU A 130 14.95 -5.76 20.82
N THR A 131 14.20 -5.73 21.92
CA THR A 131 12.73 -5.60 21.85
C THR A 131 12.36 -4.15 21.56
N MET A 132 11.75 -3.91 20.41
CA MET A 132 11.37 -2.57 19.95
C MET A 132 9.88 -2.50 19.58
N THR A 133 9.31 -1.32 19.71
CA THR A 133 7.98 -1.00 19.16
C THR A 133 8.14 -0.56 17.71
N CYS A 134 7.55 -1.31 16.79
CA CYS A 134 7.56 -1.03 15.36
C CYS A 134 6.24 -0.40 14.92
N ARG A 135 6.28 0.80 14.32
CA ARG A 135 5.08 1.51 13.86
C ARG A 135 5.32 2.32 12.59
N LEU A 136 4.27 2.52 11.83
CA LEU A 136 4.29 3.38 10.66
C LEU A 136 4.17 4.86 11.08
N SER A 137 4.89 5.76 10.40
CA SER A 137 4.76 7.20 10.60
C SER A 137 3.40 7.72 10.12
N ASN A 138 2.94 8.86 10.67
CA ASN A 138 1.63 9.45 10.33
C ASN A 138 1.49 9.87 8.84
N ASN A 139 2.60 10.22 8.20
CA ASN A 139 2.66 10.52 6.76
C ASN A 139 2.98 9.26 5.91
N HIS A 140 3.08 8.10 6.56
CA HIS A 140 3.34 6.80 5.96
C HIS A 140 4.67 6.72 5.21
N ARG A 141 5.66 7.54 5.55
CA ARG A 141 6.95 7.56 4.86
C ARG A 141 8.01 6.70 5.55
N TYR A 142 7.88 6.52 6.86
CA TYR A 142 8.90 5.85 7.66
C TYR A 142 8.27 4.73 8.48
N LEU A 143 9.04 3.65 8.66
CA LEU A 143 8.85 2.68 9.72
C LEU A 143 9.75 3.10 10.88
N PHE A 144 9.15 3.39 12.02
CA PHE A 144 9.85 3.71 13.25
C PHE A 144 10.02 2.44 14.08
N LEU A 145 11.24 2.24 14.58
CA LEU A 145 11.61 1.20 15.52
C LEU A 145 12.07 1.92 16.80
N ASP A 146 11.24 1.87 17.83
CA ASP A 146 11.42 2.59 19.09
C ASP A 146 11.78 1.60 20.21
N GLY A 147 13.02 1.64 20.72
CA GLY A 147 13.51 0.87 21.87
C GLY A 147 14.40 1.72 22.79
N GLU A 148 15.53 1.17 23.24
CA GLU A 148 16.66 1.92 23.79
C GLU A 148 17.21 2.91 22.77
N THR A 149 17.22 2.49 21.50
CA THR A 149 17.59 3.35 20.37
C THR A 149 16.38 3.62 19.48
N HIS A 150 16.41 4.78 18.80
CA HIS A 150 15.42 5.14 17.79
C HIS A 150 16.01 4.89 16.40
N PHE A 151 15.32 4.09 15.59
CA PHE A 151 15.72 3.79 14.23
C PHE A 151 14.57 4.05 13.25
N GLU A 152 14.90 4.62 12.10
CA GLU A 152 13.93 4.97 11.06
C GLU A 152 14.30 4.31 9.73
N VAL A 153 13.35 3.59 9.13
CA VAL A 153 13.49 3.04 7.77
C VAL A 153 12.52 3.77 6.86
N GLU A 154 13.03 4.50 5.87
CA GLU A 154 12.18 5.10 4.84
C GLU A 154 11.58 4.00 3.94
N LEU A 155 10.25 3.97 3.83
CA LEU A 155 9.54 2.93 3.07
C LEU A 155 9.89 2.93 1.58
N SER A 156 10.24 4.10 1.02
CA SER A 156 10.70 4.20 -0.37
C SER A 156 12.02 3.45 -0.62
N ARG A 157 12.82 3.20 0.43
CA ARG A 157 14.13 2.55 0.36
C ARG A 157 14.09 1.05 0.64
N ILE A 158 12.94 0.50 1.01
CA ILE A 158 12.75 -0.95 1.17
C ILE A 158 12.75 -1.61 -0.20
N SER A 159 13.69 -2.52 -0.45
CA SER A 159 13.80 -3.26 -1.70
C SER A 159 12.94 -4.53 -1.71
N SER A 160 12.84 -5.22 -0.57
CA SER A 160 12.02 -6.42 -0.45
C SER A 160 11.48 -6.61 0.97
N MET A 161 10.33 -7.28 1.07
CA MET A 161 9.69 -7.66 2.32
C MET A 161 9.22 -9.12 2.23
N GLN A 162 9.52 -9.91 3.24
CA GLN A 162 9.14 -11.32 3.33
C GLN A 162 8.53 -11.59 4.72
N ILE A 163 7.38 -12.25 4.76
CA ILE A 163 6.78 -12.71 6.01
C ILE A 163 7.40 -14.06 6.39
N LEU A 164 7.79 -14.21 7.65
CA LEU A 164 8.27 -15.45 8.23
C LEU A 164 7.09 -16.18 8.87
N THR A 165 6.98 -17.49 8.66
CA THR A 165 5.92 -18.34 9.22
C THR A 165 6.54 -19.49 10.01
N ASP A 166 5.89 -19.88 11.11
CA ASP A 166 6.31 -21.06 11.87
C ASP A 166 5.95 -22.34 11.10
N GLY A 167 6.94 -23.20 10.81
CA GLY A 167 6.71 -24.57 10.31
C GLY A 167 7.31 -24.96 8.95
N MET A 168 8.18 -24.16 8.33
CA MET A 168 8.95 -24.59 7.15
C MET A 168 10.36 -25.04 7.56
N SER A 169 10.66 -26.33 7.39
CA SER A 169 12.01 -26.87 7.49
C SER A 169 12.92 -26.28 6.40
N PRO A 170 14.25 -26.11 6.65
CA PRO A 170 15.18 -25.41 5.75
C PRO A 170 15.60 -26.23 4.51
N GLY A 171 14.71 -27.06 3.97
CA GLY A 171 15.00 -28.02 2.89
C GLY A 171 14.50 -27.63 1.50
N ASP A 172 13.61 -26.64 1.37
CA ASP A 172 13.20 -26.11 0.07
C ASP A 172 13.64 -24.65 -0.03
N SER A 173 14.79 -24.45 -0.68
CA SER A 173 15.30 -23.14 -1.07
C SER A 173 14.45 -22.59 -2.21
N ASP A 174 13.22 -22.22 -1.91
CA ASP A 174 12.40 -21.43 -2.81
C ASP A 174 12.65 -19.97 -2.48
N ILE A 175 13.68 -19.43 -3.14
CA ILE A 175 13.93 -17.99 -3.28
C ILE A 175 12.75 -17.42 -4.07
N HIS A 176 11.60 -17.25 -3.43
CA HIS A 176 10.47 -16.52 -4.00
C HIS A 176 10.66 -15.03 -3.74
N THR A 177 11.68 -14.49 -4.41
CA THR A 177 11.74 -13.06 -4.68
C THR A 177 10.54 -12.75 -5.55
N TYR A 178 9.59 -11.98 -5.00
CA TYR A 178 8.51 -11.28 -5.70
C TYR A 178 7.28 -12.09 -6.16
N THR A 179 7.38 -13.41 -6.41
CA THR A 179 6.28 -14.17 -7.04
C THR A 179 5.09 -14.51 -6.12
N SER A 180 5.23 -14.39 -4.79
CA SER A 180 4.14 -14.67 -3.84
C SER A 180 3.15 -13.49 -3.61
N LEU A 181 3.41 -12.32 -4.22
CA LEU A 181 2.54 -11.12 -4.08
C LEU A 181 1.22 -11.21 -4.87
N LEU A 182 1.13 -12.13 -5.83
CA LEU A 182 -0.05 -12.30 -6.68
C LEU A 182 -0.97 -13.45 -6.26
N ASP A 183 -0.44 -14.54 -5.69
CA ASP A 183 -1.24 -15.77 -5.45
C ASP A 183 -1.37 -16.23 -3.99
N SER A 184 -0.89 -15.45 -3.01
CA SER A 184 -1.11 -15.81 -1.62
C SER A 184 -2.54 -15.48 -1.17
N HIS A 185 -3.45 -16.43 -1.43
CA HIS A 185 -4.58 -16.77 -0.56
C HIS A 185 -4.11 -17.28 0.82
N CYS A 186 -3.06 -16.71 1.41
CA CYS A 186 -2.60 -17.06 2.76
C CYS A 186 -3.55 -16.53 3.86
N ILE A 187 -4.66 -15.93 3.47
CA ILE A 187 -5.82 -15.70 4.33
C ILE A 187 -7.10 -16.07 3.53
N SER A 188 -7.15 -17.29 2.99
CA SER A 188 -8.41 -17.98 2.72
C SER A 188 -8.66 -18.95 3.87
N GLU A 189 -9.91 -19.03 4.30
CA GLU A 189 -10.43 -19.83 5.40
C GLU A 189 -9.89 -21.28 5.32
N GLY A 190 -8.91 -21.65 6.16
CA GLY A 190 -8.57 -23.07 6.36
C GLY A 190 -7.11 -23.45 6.68
N GLY A 191 -6.11 -22.59 6.47
CA GLY A 191 -4.69 -22.93 6.72
C GLY A 191 -4.00 -22.00 7.72
N THR A 192 -3.74 -22.47 8.94
CA THR A 192 -3.23 -21.65 10.05
C THR A 192 -1.69 -21.53 10.10
N SER A 193 -1.03 -21.14 9.01
CA SER A 193 0.38 -20.70 9.12
C SER A 193 0.38 -19.28 9.69
N ARG A 194 0.60 -19.13 11.00
CA ARG A 194 0.70 -17.83 11.66
C ARG A 194 2.02 -17.15 11.30
N ALA A 195 1.95 -15.87 10.94
CA ALA A 195 3.14 -15.06 10.74
C ALA A 195 3.89 -14.92 12.06
N SER A 196 5.13 -15.42 12.11
CA SER A 196 6.01 -15.37 13.28
C SER A 196 7.06 -14.27 13.22
N GLY A 197 7.22 -13.66 12.04
CA GLY A 197 8.10 -12.51 11.86
C GLY A 197 8.03 -11.92 10.47
N MET A 198 8.95 -11.00 10.19
CA MET A 198 9.15 -10.39 8.88
C MET A 198 10.61 -10.06 8.68
N LEU A 199 11.06 -10.24 7.44
CA LEU A 199 12.36 -9.85 6.96
C LEU A 199 12.25 -8.72 5.95
N LEU A 200 13.02 -7.66 6.18
CA LEU A 200 13.09 -6.48 5.34
C LEU A 200 14.51 -6.31 4.81
N HIS A 201 14.61 -6.00 3.52
CA HIS A 201 15.84 -5.50 2.94
C HIS A 201 15.64 -4.05 2.54
N TYR A 202 16.57 -3.18 2.93
CA TYR A 202 16.49 -1.75 2.66
C TYR A 202 17.88 -1.15 2.42
N LYS A 203 17.92 0.00 1.74
CA LYS A 203 19.16 0.75 1.49
C LYS A 203 19.25 1.97 2.40
N PRO A 204 20.14 1.99 3.41
CA PRO A 204 20.28 3.12 4.34
C PRO A 204 20.61 4.45 3.64
N MET A 205 20.30 5.56 4.30
CA MET A 205 20.72 6.89 3.83
C MET A 205 22.25 6.96 3.72
N GLY A 206 22.78 7.27 2.54
CA GLY A 206 24.22 7.44 2.31
C GLY A 206 25.00 6.16 2.00
N SER A 207 24.37 4.97 2.01
CA SER A 207 24.99 3.72 1.56
C SER A 207 24.21 3.09 0.40
N GLN A 208 24.94 2.42 -0.50
CA GLN A 208 24.35 1.58 -1.55
C GLN A 208 24.15 0.13 -1.10
N ASP A 209 24.78 -0.25 0.02
CA ASP A 209 24.74 -1.61 0.53
C ASP A 209 23.37 -1.90 1.14
N VAL A 210 22.82 -3.04 0.75
CA VAL A 210 21.55 -3.52 1.26
C VAL A 210 21.75 -4.02 2.69
N GLN A 211 20.97 -3.50 3.62
CA GLN A 211 20.90 -3.97 4.99
C GLN A 211 19.65 -4.81 5.22
N GLN A 212 19.78 -5.74 6.15
CA GLN A 212 18.72 -6.63 6.59
C GLN A 212 18.15 -6.14 7.92
N LEU A 213 16.83 -6.19 8.04
CA LEU A 213 16.10 -5.91 9.28
C LEU A 213 15.14 -7.07 9.51
N ARG A 214 15.36 -7.83 10.58
CA ARG A 214 14.52 -8.95 10.98
C ARG A 214 13.67 -8.53 12.17
N LEU A 215 12.37 -8.76 12.06
CA LEU A 215 11.37 -8.57 13.12
C LEU A 215 10.81 -9.93 13.49
N GLU A 216 10.91 -10.32 14.75
CA GLU A 216 10.31 -11.55 15.28
C GLU A 216 9.29 -11.17 16.36
N VAL A 217 8.19 -11.91 16.43
CA VAL A 217 7.12 -11.61 17.38
C VAL A 217 7.66 -11.73 18.82
N ALA A 218 7.52 -10.67 19.62
CA ALA A 218 7.84 -10.66 21.04
C ALA A 218 6.66 -11.22 21.87
N ASP A 219 6.17 -10.46 22.86
CA ASP A 219 5.18 -10.96 23.83
C ASP A 219 3.72 -10.91 23.32
N ASP A 220 3.30 -9.80 22.68
CA ASP A 220 1.92 -9.66 22.18
C ASP A 220 1.75 -10.28 20.79
N LYS A 221 1.57 -11.60 20.78
CA LYS A 221 1.41 -12.37 19.54
C LYS A 221 0.23 -11.92 18.69
N LYS A 222 -0.85 -11.41 19.30
CA LYS A 222 -2.07 -11.05 18.56
C LYS A 222 -1.88 -9.73 17.81
N VAL A 223 -1.43 -8.69 18.50
CA VAL A 223 -1.18 -7.38 17.88
C VAL A 223 -0.06 -7.50 16.86
N ALA A 224 1.04 -8.18 17.21
CA ALA A 224 2.15 -8.38 16.30
C ALA A 224 1.74 -9.14 15.02
N SER A 225 0.96 -10.23 15.14
CA SER A 225 0.47 -10.97 13.96
C SER A 225 -0.42 -10.10 13.04
N LEU A 226 -1.32 -9.31 13.63
CA LEU A 226 -2.17 -8.38 12.86
C LEU A 226 -1.34 -7.30 12.17
N TRP A 227 -0.31 -6.79 12.86
CA TRP A 227 0.60 -5.79 12.31
C TRP A 227 1.42 -6.37 11.15
N LEU A 228 1.95 -7.58 11.27
CA LEU A 228 2.66 -8.28 10.20
C LEU A 228 1.76 -8.48 8.96
N ALA A 229 0.52 -8.93 9.16
CA ALA A 229 -0.44 -9.09 8.08
C ALA A 229 -0.81 -7.75 7.41
N ALA A 230 -0.95 -6.68 8.21
CA ALA A 230 -1.19 -5.34 7.70
C ALA A 230 0.02 -4.82 6.90
N MET A 231 1.24 -5.09 7.36
CA MET A 231 2.46 -4.64 6.70
C MET A 231 2.70 -5.38 5.38
N HIS A 232 2.37 -6.67 5.32
CA HIS A 232 2.36 -7.43 4.06
C HIS A 232 1.42 -6.80 3.02
N LYS A 233 0.20 -6.42 3.43
CA LYS A 233 -0.73 -5.70 2.55
C LYS A 233 -0.17 -4.33 2.13
N ALA A 234 0.48 -3.61 3.04
CA ALA A 234 1.12 -2.33 2.76
C ALA A 234 2.24 -2.48 1.72
N ALA A 235 3.06 -3.53 1.79
CA ALA A 235 4.10 -3.80 0.81
C ALA A 235 3.55 -4.01 -0.60
N LYS A 236 2.42 -4.71 -0.73
CA LYS A 236 1.73 -4.83 -2.02
C LYS A 236 1.33 -3.47 -2.60
N LEU A 237 0.77 -2.59 -1.77
CA LEU A 237 0.41 -1.23 -2.21
C LEU A 237 1.64 -0.40 -2.59
N LEU A 238 2.74 -0.48 -1.82
CA LEU A 238 4.00 0.20 -2.15
C LEU A 238 4.53 -0.26 -3.50
N HIS A 239 4.47 -1.56 -3.74
CA HIS A 239 4.95 -2.15 -4.97
C HIS A 239 4.12 -1.67 -6.18
N GLU A 240 2.79 -1.75 -6.10
CA GLU A 240 1.89 -1.24 -7.14
C GLU A 240 2.07 0.26 -7.43
N ALA A 241 2.46 1.06 -6.42
CA ALA A 241 2.73 2.49 -6.59
C ALA A 241 4.06 2.79 -7.30
N ARG A 242 5.03 1.86 -7.23
CA ARG A 242 6.33 2.02 -7.91
C ARG A 242 6.28 1.66 -9.39
N ASP A 243 5.36 0.78 -9.77
CA ASP A 243 5.18 0.32 -11.16
C ASP A 243 4.35 1.29 -12.04
N GLN A 244 3.95 2.44 -11.49
CA GLN A 244 3.15 3.46 -12.18
C GLN A 244 3.96 4.43 -13.03
#